data_AF-A0A961CXB4-F1
#
_entry.id   AF-A0A961CXB4-F1
#
_cell.length_a   1.000
_cell.length_b   1.000
_cell.length_c   1.000
_cell.angle_alpha   90.00
_cell.angle_beta   90.00
_cell.angle_gamma   90.00
#
_symmetry.space_group_name_H-M   'P 1'
#
loop_
_entity.id
_entity.type
_entity.pdbx_description
1 polymer ?
#
loop_
_entity_poly.entity_id
_entity_poly.type
_entity_poly.pdbx_seq_one_letter_code
_entity_poly.pdbx_strand_id
1 'polypeptide(L)'
;MPPPPPEGPFVAGVASGDPRPTGATIWTRAVPPTGTGPVRLSWEVAADEGFSDVAATGTVTATAEGDHTATVAVDGLDPDRHWYYRFSAGSQTSPTGRTRTAPAEGSSPERLRIAFVSCQMFS
;
A
#
# COMPACT_ATOMS: atom_id res chain seq x y z
N MET A 1 15.49 14.88 18.43
CA MET A 1 14.59 15.59 17.50
C MET A 1 13.89 14.53 16.66
N PRO A 2 12.55 14.44 16.64
CA PRO A 2 11.88 13.53 15.71
C PRO A 2 12.22 13.95 14.27
N PRO A 3 12.27 13.01 13.31
CA PRO A 3 12.48 13.36 11.92
C PRO A 3 11.39 14.35 11.46
N PRO A 4 11.71 15.29 10.55
CA PRO A 4 10.69 16.15 9.97
C PRO A 4 9.59 15.29 9.33
N PRO A 5 8.32 15.75 9.33
CA PRO A 5 7.24 15.04 8.66
C PRO A 5 7.64 14.80 7.19
N PRO A 6 7.24 13.66 6.60
CA PRO A 6 7.59 13.34 5.23
C PRO A 6 7.13 14.47 4.31
N GLU A 7 8.07 15.08 3.60
CA GLU A 7 7.78 16.09 2.58
C GLU A 7 7.27 15.38 1.31
N GLY A 8 6.28 15.96 0.65
CA GLY A 8 5.70 15.43 -0.58
C GLY A 8 4.26 14.94 -0.43
N PRO A 9 3.69 14.27 -1.46
CA PRO A 9 2.26 14.01 -1.56
C PRO A 9 1.76 12.95 -0.57
N PHE A 10 2.65 12.11 -0.02
CA PHE A 10 2.33 10.91 0.77
C PHE A 10 2.35 11.14 2.29
N VAL A 11 1.84 12.28 2.76
CA VAL A 11 1.85 12.63 4.20
C VAL A 11 1.05 11.66 5.09
N ALA A 12 0.05 10.98 4.52
CA ALA A 12 -0.74 9.97 5.21
C ALA A 12 -0.10 8.57 5.18
N GLY A 13 1.07 8.43 4.55
CA GLY A 13 1.75 7.15 4.37
C GLY A 13 1.01 6.20 3.42
N VAL A 14 1.17 4.91 3.68
CA VAL A 14 0.61 3.82 2.89
C VAL A 14 -0.01 2.78 3.81
N ALA A 15 -1.00 2.05 3.30
CA ALA A 15 -1.64 0.96 4.01
C ALA A 15 -1.98 -0.20 3.06
N SER A 16 -2.16 -1.38 3.63
CA SER A 16 -2.65 -2.56 2.90
C SER A 16 -3.69 -3.29 3.73
N GLY A 17 -4.63 -3.95 3.06
CA GLY A 17 -5.73 -4.68 3.68
C GLY A 17 -6.29 -5.77 2.77
N ASP A 18 -7.36 -6.41 3.23
CA ASP A 18 -8.07 -7.48 2.51
C ASP A 18 -7.14 -8.52 1.85
N PRO A 19 -6.27 -9.20 2.63
CA PRO A 19 -5.37 -10.19 2.09
C PRO A 19 -6.15 -11.39 1.54
N ARG A 20 -5.90 -11.71 0.28
CA ARG A 20 -6.40 -12.88 -0.45
C ARG A 20 -5.23 -13.84 -0.71
N PRO A 21 -5.48 -15.12 -1.03
CA PRO A 21 -4.41 -16.04 -1.38
C PRO A 21 -3.56 -15.54 -2.55
N THR A 22 -4.19 -14.85 -3.51
CA THR A 22 -3.53 -14.40 -4.74
C THR A 22 -3.31 -12.90 -4.80
N GLY A 23 -3.48 -12.17 -3.69
CA GLY A 23 -3.51 -10.72 -3.76
C GLY A 23 -3.75 -10.00 -2.44
N ALA A 24 -3.76 -8.68 -2.50
CA ALA A 24 -4.13 -7.81 -1.39
C ALA A 24 -4.55 -6.44 -1.92
N THR A 25 -5.25 -5.66 -1.11
CA THR A 25 -5.52 -4.25 -1.40
C THR A 25 -4.36 -3.41 -0.89
N ILE A 26 -3.87 -2.49 -1.71
CA ILE A 26 -2.92 -1.44 -1.31
C ILE A 26 -3.59 -0.06 -1.41
N TRP A 27 -3.21 0.84 -0.51
CA TRP A 27 -3.84 2.14 -0.33
C TRP A 27 -2.81 3.23 -0.05
N THR A 28 -3.08 4.44 -0.55
CA THR A 28 -2.42 5.67 -0.11
C THR A 28 -3.34 6.87 -0.29
N ARG A 29 -3.04 7.98 0.40
CA ARG A 29 -3.60 9.30 0.10
C ARG A 29 -2.48 10.21 -0.40
N ALA A 30 -2.62 10.71 -1.63
CA ALA A 30 -1.60 11.47 -2.34
C ALA A 30 -2.12 12.85 -2.75
N VAL A 31 -1.83 13.88 -1.94
CA VAL A 31 -2.33 15.24 -2.19
C VAL A 31 -1.33 16.02 -3.05
N PRO A 32 -1.74 16.66 -4.15
CA PRO A 32 -0.82 17.45 -4.97
C PRO A 32 -0.36 18.69 -4.20
N PRO A 33 0.83 19.25 -4.49
CA PRO A 33 1.31 20.47 -3.83
C PRO A 33 0.38 21.67 -3.98
N THR A 34 -0.37 21.74 -5.08
CA THR A 34 -1.38 22.77 -5.35
C THR A 34 -2.66 22.59 -4.52
N GLY A 35 -2.80 21.46 -3.81
CA GLY A 35 -4.02 21.08 -3.09
C GLY A 35 -5.23 20.81 -3.99
N THR A 36 -5.06 20.84 -5.32
CA THR A 36 -6.14 20.79 -6.30
C THR A 36 -5.78 19.91 -7.48
N GLY A 37 -6.76 19.18 -8.01
CA GLY A 37 -6.63 18.34 -9.20
C GLY A 37 -6.21 16.88 -8.93
N PRO A 38 -6.32 16.00 -9.94
CA PRO A 38 -5.99 14.59 -9.78
C PRO A 38 -4.48 14.33 -9.75
N VAL A 39 -4.07 13.31 -9.00
CA VAL A 39 -2.68 12.83 -8.96
C VAL A 39 -2.61 11.45 -9.60
N ARG A 40 -1.88 11.34 -10.72
CA ARG A 40 -1.57 10.04 -11.31
C ARG A 40 -0.43 9.39 -10.53
N LEU A 41 -0.67 8.16 -10.09
CA LEU A 41 0.28 7.35 -9.36
C LEU A 41 0.64 6.13 -10.20
N SER A 42 1.93 5.78 -10.21
CA SER A 42 2.35 4.40 -10.50
C SER A 42 2.47 3.64 -9.19
N TRP A 43 2.23 2.34 -9.23
CA TRP A 43 2.40 1.45 -8.07
C TRP A 43 3.15 0.19 -8.48
N GLU A 44 3.88 -0.37 -7.54
CA GLU A 44 4.68 -1.59 -7.72
C GLU A 44 4.49 -2.49 -6.51
N VAL A 45 4.47 -3.80 -6.74
CA VAL A 45 4.53 -4.85 -5.72
C VAL A 45 5.68 -5.78 -6.07
N ALA A 46 6.59 -6.00 -5.11
CA ALA A 46 7.83 -6.74 -5.29
C ALA A 46 8.09 -7.76 -4.18
N ALA A 47 8.86 -8.79 -4.52
CA ALA A 47 9.30 -9.83 -3.61
C ALA A 47 10.33 -9.35 -2.57
N ASP A 48 11.08 -8.29 -2.90
CA ASP A 48 12.11 -7.69 -2.07
C ASP A 48 11.87 -6.20 -1.83
N GLU A 49 12.39 -5.68 -0.72
CA GLU A 49 12.26 -4.28 -0.32
C GLU A 49 12.98 -3.30 -1.28
N GLY A 50 13.97 -3.81 -2.04
CA GLY A 50 14.70 -3.05 -3.04
C GLY A 50 13.95 -2.89 -4.37
N PHE A 51 12.81 -3.58 -4.55
CA PHE A 51 12.06 -3.63 -5.80
C PHE A 51 12.89 -4.15 -6.98
N SER A 52 13.75 -5.16 -6.71
CA SER A 52 14.57 -5.81 -7.73
C SER A 52 13.79 -6.91 -8.48
N ASP A 53 12.82 -7.52 -7.82
CA ASP A 53 11.93 -8.57 -8.34
C ASP A 53 10.45 -8.12 -8.21
N VAL A 54 9.99 -7.38 -9.23
CA VAL A 54 8.63 -6.83 -9.30
C VAL A 54 7.66 -7.88 -9.84
N ALA A 55 6.66 -8.24 -9.04
CA ALA A 55 5.63 -9.21 -9.42
C ALA A 55 4.39 -8.56 -10.06
N ALA A 56 4.05 -7.33 -9.67
CA ALA A 56 2.92 -6.60 -10.24
C ALA A 56 3.20 -5.09 -10.24
N THR A 57 2.69 -4.39 -11.26
CA THR A 57 2.75 -2.93 -11.34
C THR A 57 1.55 -2.41 -12.13
N GLY A 58 1.23 -1.14 -11.94
CA GLY A 58 0.23 -0.46 -12.73
C GLY A 58 0.15 1.02 -12.39
N THR A 59 -0.95 1.63 -12.80
CA THR A 59 -1.23 3.04 -12.50
C THR A 59 -2.62 3.20 -11.93
N VAL A 60 -2.80 4.21 -11.07
CA VAL A 60 -4.08 4.60 -10.50
C VAL A 60 -4.12 6.12 -10.38
N THR A 61 -5.30 6.72 -10.42
CA THR A 61 -5.45 8.17 -10.25
C THR A 61 -6.17 8.45 -8.94
N ALA A 62 -5.52 9.20 -8.06
CA ALA A 62 -6.13 9.76 -6.86
C ALA A 62 -6.85 11.07 -7.23
N THR A 63 -8.17 11.09 -7.14
CA THR A 63 -8.99 12.26 -7.52
C THR A 63 -9.38 13.08 -6.31
N ALA A 64 -9.70 14.37 -6.52
CA ALA A 64 -10.13 15.24 -5.44
C ALA A 64 -11.48 14.78 -4.84
N GLU A 65 -12.38 14.25 -5.67
CA GLU A 65 -13.67 13.70 -5.22
C GLU A 65 -13.50 12.49 -4.28
N GLY A 66 -12.42 11.73 -4.45
CA GLY A 66 -12.03 10.62 -3.59
C GLY A 66 -11.11 11.01 -2.44
N ASP A 67 -11.09 12.29 -2.05
CA ASP A 67 -10.18 12.86 -1.04
C ASP A 67 -8.69 12.54 -1.32
N HIS A 68 -8.33 12.52 -2.60
CA HIS A 68 -7.00 12.17 -3.07
C HIS A 68 -6.51 10.78 -2.60
N THR A 69 -7.44 9.87 -2.35
CA THR A 69 -7.11 8.47 -2.03
C THR A 69 -6.99 7.63 -3.29
N ALA A 70 -6.09 6.66 -3.24
CA ALA A 70 -5.94 5.63 -4.26
C ALA A 70 -6.01 4.25 -3.58
N THR A 71 -6.90 3.41 -4.08
CA THR A 71 -7.08 2.02 -3.65
C THR A 71 -6.87 1.12 -4.85
N VAL A 72 -6.00 0.13 -4.72
CA VAL A 72 -5.69 -0.83 -5.78
C VAL A 72 -5.84 -2.24 -5.25
N ALA A 73 -6.67 -3.04 -5.92
CA ALA A 73 -6.72 -4.48 -5.72
C ALA A 73 -5.60 -5.12 -6.57
N VAL A 74 -4.59 -5.67 -5.91
CA VAL A 74 -3.49 -6.39 -6.57
C VAL A 74 -3.85 -7.87 -6.60
N ASP A 75 -3.60 -8.51 -7.73
CA ASP A 75 -3.83 -9.94 -7.98
C ASP A 75 -2.58 -10.57 -8.62
N GLY A 76 -2.56 -11.91 -8.74
CA GLY A 76 -1.47 -12.66 -9.37
C GLY A 76 -0.25 -12.88 -8.47
N LEU A 77 -0.40 -12.73 -7.16
CA LEU A 77 0.65 -12.96 -6.17
C LEU A 77 0.61 -14.40 -5.64
N ASP A 78 1.76 -14.90 -5.18
CA ASP A 78 1.82 -16.19 -4.47
C ASP A 78 1.19 -16.11 -3.07
N PRO A 79 0.53 -17.19 -2.60
CA PRO A 79 -0.09 -17.26 -1.27
C PRO A 79 0.92 -17.36 -0.13
N ASP A 80 0.44 -17.02 1.07
CA ASP A 80 1.17 -17.05 2.35
C ASP A 80 2.51 -16.30 2.36
N ARG A 81 2.70 -15.34 1.46
CA ARG A 81 3.99 -14.71 1.20
C ARG A 81 3.99 -13.23 1.55
N HIS A 82 5.12 -12.74 2.06
CA HIS A 82 5.35 -11.31 2.25
C HIS A 82 5.69 -10.62 0.94
N TRP A 83 5.08 -9.46 0.75
CA TRP A 83 5.29 -8.60 -0.42
C TRP A 83 5.54 -7.17 0.03
N TYR A 84 6.36 -6.46 -0.73
CA TYR A 84 6.65 -5.04 -0.54
C TYR A 84 5.93 -4.24 -1.62
N TYR A 85 5.46 -3.05 -1.29
CA TYR A 85 4.77 -2.20 -2.25
C TYR A 85 5.08 -0.73 -2.04
N ARG A 86 5.01 0.05 -3.12
CA ARG A 86 5.19 1.51 -3.09
C ARG A 86 4.36 2.18 -4.17
N PHE A 87 4.09 3.47 -3.95
CA PHE A 87 3.49 4.36 -4.92
C PHE A 87 4.50 5.43 -5.35
N SER A 88 4.41 5.89 -6.59
CA SER A 88 5.20 7.02 -7.08
C SER A 88 4.32 8.04 -7.81
N ALA A 89 4.56 9.32 -7.54
CA ALA A 89 3.94 10.48 -8.17
C ALA A 89 5.04 11.33 -8.82
N GLY A 90 5.32 11.09 -10.11
CA GLY A 90 6.48 11.69 -10.77
C GLY A 90 7.79 11.19 -10.13
N SER A 91 8.62 12.09 -9.62
CA SER A 91 9.89 11.77 -8.96
C SER A 91 9.75 11.46 -7.45
N GLN A 92 8.56 11.60 -6.89
CA GLN A 92 8.32 11.38 -5.46
C GLN A 92 7.80 9.96 -5.25
N THR A 93 8.39 9.25 -4.30
CA THR A 93 8.03 7.88 -3.95
C THR A 93 7.54 7.82 -2.51
N SER A 94 6.51 7.03 -2.26
CA SER A 94 5.98 6.80 -0.92
C SER A 94 6.98 6.04 -0.06
N PRO A 95 6.80 6.01 1.27
CA PRO A 95 7.38 4.96 2.09
C PRO A 95 7.04 3.56 1.52
N THR A 96 7.94 2.60 1.71
CA THR A 96 7.70 1.20 1.35
C THR A 96 6.73 0.58 2.36
N GLY A 97 5.60 0.08 1.88
CA GLY A 97 4.68 -0.73 2.67
C GLY A 97 5.02 -2.21 2.56
N ARG A 98 4.55 -3.00 3.54
CA ARG A 98 4.61 -4.47 3.50
C ARG A 98 3.23 -5.06 3.71
N THR A 99 2.88 -6.05 2.89
CA THR A 99 1.67 -6.85 3.03
C THR A 99 2.02 -8.34 3.11
N ARG A 100 1.04 -9.18 3.42
CA ARG A 100 1.15 -10.64 3.33
C ARG A 100 -0.12 -11.18 2.70
N THR A 101 0.01 -11.99 1.65
CA THR A 101 -1.12 -12.73 1.08
C THR A 101 -1.63 -13.77 2.07
N ALA A 102 -2.92 -14.09 2.00
CA ALA A 102 -3.50 -15.14 2.84
C ALA A 102 -2.91 -16.52 2.46
N PRO A 103 -2.95 -17.50 3.37
CA PRO A 103 -2.68 -18.89 3.02
C PRO A 103 -3.62 -19.38 1.90
N ALA A 104 -3.18 -20.37 1.13
CA ALA A 104 -4.00 -20.99 0.09
C ALA A 104 -5.30 -21.55 0.66
N GLU A 105 -6.38 -21.54 -0.13
CA GLU A 105 -7.65 -22.13 0.27
C GLU A 105 -7.49 -23.61 0.63
N GLY A 106 -8.09 -24.04 1.73
CA GLY A 106 -7.97 -25.41 2.24
C GLY A 106 -6.63 -25.75 2.89
N SER A 107 -5.65 -24.83 2.93
CA SER A 107 -4.42 -25.03 3.68
C SER A 107 -4.64 -24.95 5.20
N SER A 108 -3.78 -25.63 5.96
CA SER A 108 -3.80 -25.65 7.42
C SER A 108 -2.49 -25.06 7.96
N PRO A 109 -2.36 -23.71 8.05
CA PRO A 109 -1.13 -23.10 8.53
C PRO A 109 -0.87 -23.54 9.98
N GLU A 110 0.39 -23.86 10.30
CA GLU A 110 0.79 -24.30 11.64
C GLU A 110 0.48 -23.26 12.71
N ARG A 111 0.44 -21.98 12.33
CA ARG A 111 0.21 -20.87 13.25
C ARG A 111 -0.37 -19.63 12.58
N LEU A 112 -1.30 -18.99 13.30
CA LEU A 112 -1.83 -17.68 12.99
C LEU A 112 -1.54 -16.70 14.15
N ARG A 113 -1.07 -15.50 13.83
CA ARG A 113 -0.83 -14.42 14.79
C ARG A 113 -1.54 -13.16 14.29
N ILE A 114 -2.49 -12.66 15.06
CA ILE A 114 -3.26 -11.45 14.74
C ILE A 114 -3.20 -10.53 15.95
N ALA A 115 -3.02 -9.24 15.69
CA ALA A 115 -3.28 -8.19 16.65
C ALA A 115 -4.64 -7.56 16.32
N PHE A 116 -5.45 -7.35 17.35
CA PHE A 116 -6.70 -6.59 17.25
C PHE A 116 -6.57 -5.34 18.11
N VAL A 117 -6.96 -4.20 17.55
CA VAL A 117 -6.92 -2.90 18.23
C VAL A 117 -8.27 -2.22 18.08
N SER A 118 -8.68 -1.51 19.12
CA SER A 118 -9.89 -0.69 19.13
C SER A 118 -9.64 0.55 19.99
N CYS A 119 -10.52 1.56 19.89
CA CYS A 119 -10.47 2.80 20.66
C CYS A 119 -9.21 3.66 20.42
N GLN A 120 -9.20 4.37 19.30
CA GLN A 120 -8.13 5.30 18.90
C GLN A 120 -8.55 6.78 19.00
N MET A 121 -9.29 7.15 20.05
CA MET A 121 -9.72 8.54 20.25
C MET A 121 -8.50 9.43 20.49
N PHE A 122 -8.30 10.40 19.61
CA PHE A 122 -7.16 11.32 19.62
C PHE A 122 -7.48 12.67 20.29
N SER A 123 -8.71 12.84 20.77
CA SER A 123 -9.24 14.06 21.40
C SER A 123 -9.09 14.06 22.91
#